data_AF-A0A3D4PCR9-F1
#
_entry.id   AF-A0A3D4PCR9-F1
#
_cell.length_a   1.000
_cell.length_b   1.000
_cell.length_c   1.000
_cell.angle_alpha   90.00
_cell.angle_beta   90.00
_cell.angle_gamma   90.00
#
_symmetry.space_group_name_H-M   'P 1'
#
loop_
_entity.id
_entity.type
_entity.pdbx_description
1 polymer ?
#
loop_
_entity_poly.entity_id
_entity_poly.type
_entity_poly.pdbx_seq_one_letter_code
_entity_poly.pdbx_strand_id
1 'polypeptide(L)'
;MSTEASPSLAAPVKSTPWWLTLYNHNPFYVISTVLMLISVRAAYGEMPIGEINCWVVMGVLAGYTTLLALIGICIIRFGKIWEDARSILLLLLLLFLGISVSMDDLFVKLETPAEGALLAATGVGFSFLITEGVLFLTGIRLRIRYRIPYYLFLMLFFFTPWWMSPELNPRSSAETEWLLLLFPIAAAGNLLALLPAVWGGPKYVRNNGTPWKWPLFPWSMFFMLIVATMIRSYALCLTFGPTGPIWHKLSSGGVGIVFSTIWGTWFLVPILWAILLLLLEGGIVAHCSKQRKWSLALAPALIFLAFPFGNSTVFTDFWDCMLTTVGSPIWIATILVILFYGWATLRHVSRAIYGFLGSFLLLAWIGPHTEQWPALIPQQAWPIALVGFV
;
A
#
# COMPACT_ATOMS: atom_id res chain seq x y z
N MET A 1 66.97 7.67 -24.54
CA MET A 1 66.43 7.32 -23.22
C MET A 1 65.24 8.21 -22.96
N SER A 2 64.04 7.74 -23.33
CA SER A 2 62.76 8.41 -23.11
C SER A 2 61.90 7.46 -22.29
N THR A 3 61.76 7.75 -20.99
CA THR A 3 60.95 6.98 -20.05
C THR A 3 59.48 7.23 -20.33
N GLU A 4 58.77 6.18 -20.76
CA GLU A 4 57.31 6.14 -20.90
C GLU A 4 56.65 6.34 -19.53
N ALA A 5 55.68 7.25 -19.48
CA ALA A 5 54.83 7.48 -18.31
C ALA A 5 53.82 6.33 -18.18
N SER A 6 53.80 5.70 -17.01
CA SER A 6 52.83 4.67 -16.63
C SER A 6 51.42 5.23 -16.48
N PRO A 7 50.36 4.50 -16.85
CA PRO A 7 48.98 4.95 -16.69
C PRO A 7 48.60 4.92 -15.20
N SER A 8 48.16 6.06 -14.68
CA SER A 8 47.62 6.20 -13.33
C SER A 8 46.45 5.23 -13.11
N LEU A 9 46.60 4.29 -12.16
CA LEU A 9 45.52 3.44 -11.70
C LEU A 9 44.35 4.31 -11.22
N ALA A 10 43.20 4.17 -11.87
CA ALA A 10 41.94 4.70 -11.36
C ALA A 10 41.69 4.11 -9.97
N ALA A 11 41.53 4.98 -8.97
CA ALA A 11 41.25 4.56 -7.61
C ALA A 11 39.95 3.73 -7.58
N PRO A 12 39.92 2.61 -6.83
CA PRO A 12 38.71 1.79 -6.72
C PRO A 12 37.62 2.62 -6.05
N VAL A 13 36.45 2.70 -6.68
CA VAL A 13 35.22 3.24 -6.08
C VAL A 13 34.91 2.36 -4.86
N LYS A 14 35.25 2.83 -3.66
CA LYS A 14 34.86 2.17 -2.41
C LYS A 14 33.33 2.11 -2.39
N SER A 15 32.78 0.90 -2.42
CA SER A 15 31.36 0.69 -2.17
C SER A 15 31.07 1.16 -0.74
N THR A 16 30.26 2.21 -0.63
CA THR A 16 29.81 2.70 0.67
C THR A 16 29.01 1.57 1.33
N PRO A 17 29.33 1.18 2.57
CA PRO A 17 28.55 0.17 3.28
C PRO A 17 27.10 0.60 3.40
N TRP A 18 26.15 -0.33 3.23
CA TRP A 18 24.71 -0.02 3.16
C TRP A 18 24.17 0.72 4.40
N TRP A 19 24.80 0.53 5.56
CA TRP A 19 24.45 1.23 6.81
C TRP A 19 24.90 2.70 6.83
N LEU A 20 26.02 3.04 6.19
CA LEU A 20 26.48 4.43 6.02
C LEU A 20 25.58 5.20 5.03
N THR A 21 24.97 4.49 4.08
CA THR A 21 23.91 5.04 3.23
C THR A 21 22.64 5.33 4.02
N LEU A 22 22.34 4.54 5.06
CA LEU A 22 21.26 4.82 6.02
C LEU A 22 21.56 6.05 6.89
N TYR A 23 22.83 6.21 7.31
CA TYR A 23 23.29 7.30 8.18
C TYR A 23 23.32 8.68 7.51
N ASN A 24 23.38 8.72 6.17
CA ASN A 24 23.26 9.95 5.39
C ASN A 24 21.83 10.52 5.35
N HIS A 25 20.85 9.84 5.97
CA HIS A 25 19.50 10.33 6.14
C HIS A 25 19.28 10.68 7.61
N ASN A 26 18.98 11.94 7.91
CA ASN A 26 18.74 12.44 9.25
C ASN A 26 17.57 11.66 9.94
N PRO A 27 17.86 10.73 10.88
CA PRO A 27 16.84 9.87 11.48
C PRO A 27 16.01 10.61 12.54
N PHE A 28 16.45 11.80 12.95
CA PHE A 28 15.84 12.54 14.05
C PHE A 28 14.39 12.91 13.78
N TYR A 29 13.97 13.09 12.53
CA TYR A 29 12.56 13.34 12.20
C TYR A 29 11.67 12.10 12.42
N VAL A 30 12.18 10.91 12.09
CA VAL A 30 11.47 9.66 12.34
C VAL A 30 11.42 9.40 13.84
N ILE A 31 12.54 9.56 14.53
CA ILE A 31 12.63 9.42 15.99
C ILE A 31 11.70 10.40 16.68
N SER A 32 11.70 11.68 16.29
CA SER A 32 10.78 12.71 16.79
C SER A 32 9.33 12.31 16.60
N THR A 33 8.99 11.77 15.42
CA THR A 33 7.62 11.33 15.14
C THR A 33 7.23 10.14 16.00
N VAL A 34 8.12 9.16 16.17
CA VAL A 34 7.89 8.00 17.06
C VAL A 34 7.75 8.45 18.51
N LEU A 35 8.64 9.31 19.00
CA LEU A 35 8.59 9.86 20.35
C LEU A 35 7.31 10.68 20.57
N MET A 36 6.88 11.45 19.58
CA MET A 36 5.60 12.17 19.61
C MET A 36 4.43 11.18 19.71
N LEU A 37 4.40 10.14 18.87
CA LEU A 37 3.34 9.10 18.94
C LEU A 37 3.32 8.39 20.30
N ILE A 38 4.49 8.07 20.85
CA ILE A 38 4.62 7.48 22.20
C ILE A 38 4.15 8.48 23.25
N SER A 39 4.51 9.75 23.15
CA SER A 39 4.12 10.79 24.10
C SER A 39 2.62 11.02 24.10
N VAL A 40 1.99 11.05 22.92
CA VAL A 40 0.53 11.11 22.76
C VAL A 40 -0.09 9.87 23.39
N ARG A 41 0.41 8.67 23.07
CA ARG A 41 -0.10 7.43 23.68
C ARG A 41 0.08 7.39 25.20
N ALA A 42 1.19 7.90 25.74
CA ALA A 42 1.46 7.93 27.17
C ALA A 42 0.55 8.95 27.87
N ALA A 43 0.44 10.16 27.34
CA ALA A 43 -0.38 11.24 27.91
C ALA A 43 -1.87 10.90 27.91
N TYR A 44 -2.35 10.16 26.90
CA TYR A 44 -3.75 9.75 26.80
C TYR A 44 -4.00 8.30 27.22
N GLY A 45 -2.95 7.53 27.55
CA GLY A 45 -3.02 6.13 27.94
C GLY A 45 -3.32 5.88 29.42
N GLU A 46 -3.28 6.93 30.25
CA GLU A 46 -3.70 6.87 31.66
C GLU A 46 -5.21 7.08 31.84
N MET A 47 -5.92 7.49 30.79
CA MET A 47 -7.38 7.56 30.79
C MET A 47 -7.96 6.16 30.49
N PRO A 48 -9.12 5.79 31.08
CA PRO A 48 -9.79 4.54 30.74
C PRO A 48 -9.95 4.42 29.23
N ILE A 49 -9.45 3.33 28.63
CA ILE A 49 -9.55 3.09 27.18
C ILE A 49 -11.04 3.02 26.81
N GLY A 50 -11.50 4.00 26.01
CA GLY A 50 -12.92 4.31 25.77
C GLY A 50 -13.27 5.78 26.04
N GLU A 51 -12.64 6.40 27.05
CA GLU A 51 -12.75 7.82 27.41
C GLU A 51 -11.65 8.70 26.81
N ILE A 52 -10.69 8.09 26.12
CA ILE A 52 -9.67 8.82 25.35
C ILE A 52 -10.40 9.74 24.37
N ASN A 53 -10.14 11.03 24.51
CA ASN A 53 -10.70 12.04 23.63
C ASN A 53 -9.97 11.97 22.28
N CYS A 54 -10.47 11.10 21.39
CA CYS A 54 -9.90 10.86 20.06
C CYS A 54 -9.84 12.13 19.21
N TRP A 55 -10.71 13.13 19.47
CA TRP A 55 -10.62 14.45 18.84
C TRP A 55 -9.33 15.18 19.19
N VAL A 56 -8.87 15.09 20.44
CA VAL A 56 -7.64 15.72 20.88
C VAL A 56 -6.44 15.02 20.27
N VAL A 57 -6.43 13.68 20.24
CA VAL A 57 -5.36 12.90 19.58
C VAL A 57 -5.26 13.28 18.09
N MET A 58 -6.40 13.31 17.39
CA MET A 58 -6.46 13.74 15.99
C MET A 58 -5.97 15.18 15.82
N GLY A 59 -6.39 16.11 16.70
CA GLY A 59 -5.96 17.50 16.68
C GLY A 59 -4.45 17.68 16.89
N VAL A 60 -3.86 16.94 17.83
CA VAL A 60 -2.41 16.93 18.06
C VAL A 60 -1.67 16.39 16.84
N LEU A 61 -2.14 15.29 16.24
CA LEU A 61 -1.54 14.73 15.02
C LEU A 61 -1.66 15.69 13.84
N ALA A 62 -2.80 16.35 13.65
CA ALA A 62 -2.99 17.35 12.59
C ALA A 62 -2.10 18.59 12.81
N GLY A 63 -1.99 19.06 14.05
CA GLY A 63 -1.10 20.15 14.43
C GLY A 63 0.37 19.81 14.17
N TYR A 64 0.82 18.63 14.60
CA TYR A 64 2.18 18.14 14.36
C TYR A 64 2.47 17.96 12.86
N THR A 65 1.51 17.44 12.09
CA THR A 65 1.62 17.30 10.63
C THR A 65 1.79 18.66 9.96
N THR A 66 1.00 19.66 10.38
CA THR A 66 1.10 21.04 9.88
C THR A 66 2.45 21.66 10.23
N LEU A 67 2.92 21.49 11.46
CA LEU A 67 4.22 21.97 11.91
C LEU A 67 5.36 21.35 11.08
N LEU A 68 5.36 20.03 10.89
CA LEU A 68 6.35 19.36 10.04
C LEU A 68 6.28 19.81 8.59
N ALA A 69 5.09 20.05 8.04
CA ALA A 69 4.94 20.57 6.70
C ALA A 69 5.59 21.96 6.57
N LEU A 70 5.34 22.86 7.53
CA LEU A 70 5.95 24.19 7.59
C LEU A 70 7.47 24.11 7.71
N ILE A 71 7.99 23.25 8.60
CA ILE A 71 9.44 23.02 8.74
C ILE A 71 10.04 22.51 7.42
N GLY A 72 9.40 21.53 6.78
CA GLY A 72 9.82 21.01 5.48
C GLY A 72 9.86 22.08 4.40
N ILE A 73 8.83 22.95 4.34
CA ILE A 73 8.79 24.09 3.40
C ILE A 73 9.95 25.05 3.67
N CYS A 74 10.19 25.42 4.93
CA CYS A 74 11.28 26.31 5.32
C CYS A 74 12.66 25.72 4.96
N ILE A 75 12.89 24.43 5.23
CA ILE A 75 14.15 23.75 4.91
C ILE A 75 14.39 23.74 3.39
N ILE A 76 13.36 23.48 2.59
CA ILE A 76 13.51 23.45 1.12
C ILE A 76 13.75 24.86 0.57
N ARG A 77 12.97 25.86 1.04
CA ARG A 77 13.04 27.23 0.51
C ARG A 77 14.29 27.98 0.94
N PHE A 78 14.68 27.88 2.20
CA PHE A 78 15.80 28.64 2.76
C PHE A 78 17.09 27.82 2.81
N GLY A 79 17.01 26.57 3.26
CA GLY A 79 18.19 25.71 3.43
C GLY A 79 18.62 24.98 2.16
N LYS A 80 17.69 24.70 1.23
CA LYS A 80 17.90 23.83 0.05
C LYS A 80 18.51 22.45 0.42
N ILE A 81 18.27 21.99 1.65
CA ILE A 81 18.75 20.70 2.17
C ILE A 81 17.73 19.64 1.79
N TRP A 82 17.92 19.03 0.62
CA TRP A 82 16.93 18.13 0.05
C TRP A 82 16.88 16.76 0.74
N GLU A 83 17.98 16.24 1.27
CA GLU A 83 17.94 14.92 1.92
C GLU A 83 17.06 14.91 3.17
N ASP A 84 17.17 15.94 4.02
CA ASP A 84 16.31 16.10 5.20
C ASP A 84 14.85 16.37 4.81
N ALA A 85 14.64 17.20 3.79
CA ALA A 85 13.32 17.47 3.25
C ALA A 85 12.62 16.20 2.75
N ARG A 86 13.35 15.25 2.15
CA ARG A 86 12.77 13.98 1.69
C ARG A 86 12.10 13.22 2.82
N SER A 87 12.82 13.05 3.93
CA SER A 87 12.33 12.31 5.10
C SER A 87 11.09 12.97 5.67
N ILE A 88 11.07 14.31 5.77
CA ILE A 88 9.90 15.06 6.23
C ILE A 88 8.70 14.84 5.30
N LEU A 89 8.88 14.97 3.98
CA LEU A 89 7.79 14.78 3.01
C LEU A 89 7.21 13.37 3.05
N LEU A 90 8.05 12.34 3.23
CA LEU A 90 7.58 10.96 3.38
C LEU A 90 6.89 10.73 4.72
N LEU A 91 7.35 11.39 5.79
CA LEU A 91 6.70 11.37 7.10
C LEU A 91 5.31 12.01 7.08
N LEU A 92 5.09 13.06 6.27
CA LEU A 92 3.74 13.63 6.11
C LEU A 92 2.73 12.58 5.61
N LEU A 93 3.14 11.70 4.69
CA LEU A 93 2.27 10.62 4.19
C LEU A 93 1.95 9.60 5.28
N LEU A 94 2.95 9.27 6.10
CA LEU A 94 2.76 8.38 7.24
C LEU A 94 1.86 9.00 8.30
N LEU A 95 1.95 10.32 8.50
CA LEU A 95 1.09 11.05 9.43
C LEU A 95 -0.34 11.17 8.91
N PHE A 96 -0.55 11.35 7.60
CA PHE A 96 -1.90 11.26 7.03
C PHE A 96 -2.52 9.89 7.26
N LEU A 97 -1.74 8.81 7.14
CA LEU A 97 -2.20 7.47 7.54
C LEU A 97 -2.53 7.43 9.04
N GLY A 98 -1.66 7.96 9.90
CA GLY A 98 -1.88 7.98 11.35
C GLY A 98 -3.14 8.75 11.76
N ILE A 99 -3.41 9.90 11.13
CA ILE A 99 -4.65 10.67 11.32
C ILE A 99 -5.84 9.84 10.84
N SER A 100 -5.76 9.25 9.64
CA SER A 100 -6.82 8.40 9.07
C SER A 100 -7.18 7.23 9.99
N VAL A 101 -6.20 6.52 10.55
CA VAL A 101 -6.43 5.43 11.52
C VAL A 101 -7.05 5.96 12.81
N SER A 102 -6.60 7.12 13.31
CA SER A 102 -7.16 7.73 14.52
C SER A 102 -8.62 8.15 14.38
N MET A 103 -9.07 8.41 13.14
CA MET A 103 -10.47 8.74 12.86
C MET A 103 -11.38 7.51 12.93
N ASP A 104 -10.86 6.29 12.82
CA ASP A 104 -11.69 5.07 12.88
C ASP A 104 -12.46 4.98 14.19
N ASP A 105 -11.77 5.21 15.31
CA ASP A 105 -12.39 5.23 16.64
C ASP A 105 -13.43 6.35 16.78
N LEU A 106 -13.29 7.45 16.04
CA LEU A 106 -14.32 8.51 16.00
C LEU A 106 -15.53 8.05 15.20
N PHE A 107 -15.35 7.37 14.07
CA PHE A 107 -16.47 6.86 13.26
C PHE A 107 -17.31 5.84 14.02
N VAL A 108 -16.70 5.00 14.86
CA VAL A 108 -17.43 4.06 15.73
C VAL A 108 -18.24 4.77 16.82
N LYS A 109 -17.81 5.96 17.27
CA LYS A 109 -18.47 6.70 18.36
C LYS A 109 -19.52 7.71 17.88
N LEU A 110 -19.49 8.11 16.62
CA LEU A 110 -20.41 9.10 16.08
C LEU A 110 -21.80 8.50 15.85
N GLU A 111 -22.84 9.27 16.17
CA GLU A 111 -24.23 8.80 16.06
C GLU A 111 -24.87 9.20 14.71
N THR A 112 -24.36 10.26 14.05
CA THR A 112 -24.99 10.79 12.84
C THR A 112 -24.13 10.60 11.58
N PRO A 113 -24.69 10.09 10.46
CA PRO A 113 -23.96 9.90 9.22
C PRO A 113 -23.39 11.20 8.63
N ALA A 114 -24.08 12.32 8.86
CA ALA A 114 -23.70 13.64 8.38
C ALA A 114 -22.43 14.18 9.08
N GLU A 115 -22.31 13.99 10.39
CA GLU A 115 -21.10 14.33 11.13
C GLU A 115 -19.92 13.45 10.69
N GLY A 116 -20.17 12.16 10.46
CA GLY A 116 -19.17 11.26 9.87
C GLY A 116 -18.72 11.72 8.48
N ALA A 117 -19.65 12.10 7.60
CA ALA A 117 -19.32 12.57 6.26
C ALA A 117 -18.51 13.88 6.31
N LEU A 118 -18.88 14.80 7.21
CA LEU A 118 -18.14 16.03 7.45
C LEU A 118 -16.73 15.76 7.98
N LEU A 119 -16.58 14.81 8.91
CA LEU A 119 -15.28 14.41 9.46
C LEU A 119 -14.39 13.82 8.36
N ALA A 120 -14.91 12.91 7.53
CA ALA A 120 -14.20 12.34 6.39
C ALA A 120 -13.80 13.42 5.37
N ALA A 121 -14.72 14.30 5.00
CA ALA A 121 -14.46 15.42 4.09
C ALA A 121 -13.40 16.38 4.64
N THR A 122 -13.42 16.63 5.96
CA THR A 122 -12.41 17.46 6.64
C THR A 122 -11.04 16.81 6.60
N GLY A 123 -10.93 15.49 6.83
CA GLY A 123 -9.67 14.74 6.70
C GLY A 123 -9.10 14.80 5.28
N VAL A 124 -9.94 14.58 4.27
CA VAL A 124 -9.57 14.72 2.85
C VAL A 124 -9.10 16.15 2.56
N GLY A 125 -9.92 17.16 2.91
CA GLY A 125 -9.63 18.57 2.68
C GLY A 125 -8.33 19.02 3.35
N PHE A 126 -8.10 18.60 4.60
CA PHE A 126 -6.86 18.85 5.32
C PHE A 126 -5.66 18.26 4.59
N SER A 127 -5.71 16.98 4.20
CA SER A 127 -4.61 16.32 3.49
C SER A 127 -4.30 16.97 2.14
N PHE A 128 -5.34 17.43 1.43
CA PHE A 128 -5.20 18.14 0.16
C PHE A 128 -4.56 19.51 0.38
N LEU A 129 -5.06 20.28 1.36
CA LEU A 129 -4.54 21.62 1.68
C LEU A 129 -3.07 21.57 2.08
N ILE A 130 -2.68 20.63 2.94
CA ILE A 130 -1.28 20.48 3.35
C ILE A 130 -0.42 20.06 2.15
N THR A 131 -0.86 19.08 1.35
CA THR A 131 -0.10 18.64 0.18
C THR A 131 0.08 19.77 -0.83
N GLU A 132 -0.99 20.45 -1.21
CA GLU A 132 -0.94 21.55 -2.17
C GLU A 132 -0.12 22.72 -1.63
N GLY A 133 -0.26 23.06 -0.35
CA GLY A 133 0.56 24.04 0.32
C GLY A 133 2.04 23.69 0.21
N VAL A 134 2.42 22.44 0.51
CA VAL A 134 3.79 21.96 0.37
C VAL A 134 4.25 22.02 -1.09
N LEU A 135 3.50 21.47 -2.05
CA LEU A 135 3.91 21.47 -3.47
C LEU A 135 4.07 22.88 -4.04
N PHE A 136 3.10 23.76 -3.78
CA PHE A 136 3.11 25.15 -4.22
C PHE A 136 4.25 25.94 -3.56
N LEU A 137 4.33 25.89 -2.23
CA LEU A 137 5.32 26.64 -1.46
C LEU A 137 6.73 26.08 -1.60
N THR A 138 6.95 24.85 -2.08
CA THR A 138 8.31 24.33 -2.36
C THR A 138 8.68 24.43 -3.84
N GLY A 139 7.70 24.63 -4.72
CA GLY A 139 7.90 24.61 -6.18
C GLY A 139 8.07 23.20 -6.74
N ILE A 140 7.78 22.16 -5.95
CA ILE A 140 7.81 20.76 -6.42
C ILE A 140 6.63 20.53 -7.35
N ARG A 141 6.93 20.03 -8.55
CA ARG A 141 5.94 19.80 -9.61
C ARG A 141 5.59 18.33 -9.71
N LEU A 142 4.58 17.91 -8.94
CA LEU A 142 3.93 16.63 -9.15
C LEU A 142 2.96 16.73 -10.33
N ARG A 143 3.36 16.17 -11.48
CA ARG A 143 2.55 16.24 -12.70
C ARG A 143 1.23 15.48 -12.56
N ILE A 144 0.23 15.87 -13.35
CA ILE A 144 -1.16 15.41 -13.24
C ILE A 144 -1.31 13.87 -13.22
N ARG A 145 -0.54 13.14 -14.03
CA ARG A 145 -0.62 11.67 -14.08
C ARG A 145 -0.13 10.98 -12.81
N TYR A 146 0.68 11.64 -11.98
CA TYR A 146 1.03 11.18 -10.63
C TYR A 146 0.14 11.82 -9.56
N ARG A 147 -0.32 13.06 -9.79
CA ARG A 147 -1.13 13.80 -8.84
C ARG A 147 -2.52 13.21 -8.65
N ILE A 148 -3.16 12.73 -9.73
CA ILE A 148 -4.46 12.04 -9.64
C ILE A 148 -4.39 10.80 -8.74
N PRO A 149 -3.56 9.78 -9.02
CA PRO A 149 -3.49 8.58 -8.18
C PRO A 149 -3.05 8.89 -6.75
N TYR A 150 -2.19 9.89 -6.56
CA TYR A 150 -1.83 10.37 -5.22
C TYR A 150 -3.07 10.81 -4.42
N TYR A 151 -3.92 11.66 -5.01
CA TYR A 151 -5.14 12.11 -4.33
C TYR A 151 -6.18 11.02 -4.19
N LEU A 152 -6.27 10.08 -5.14
CA LEU A 152 -7.11 8.90 -5.01
C LEU A 152 -6.72 8.05 -3.79
N PHE A 153 -5.43 7.91 -3.48
CA PHE A 153 -4.99 7.23 -2.25
C PHE A 153 -5.40 7.97 -0.99
N LEU A 154 -5.21 9.30 -0.94
CA LEU A 154 -5.62 10.09 0.22
C LEU A 154 -7.14 10.00 0.44
N MET A 155 -7.93 10.14 -0.63
CA MET A 155 -9.38 9.95 -0.55
C MET A 155 -9.72 8.54 -0.07
N LEU A 156 -9.05 7.51 -0.59
CA LEU A 156 -9.27 6.13 -0.16
C LEU A 156 -9.00 5.98 1.35
N PHE A 157 -7.93 6.56 1.90
CA PHE A 157 -7.62 6.43 3.32
C PHE A 157 -8.66 7.11 4.24
N PHE A 158 -9.12 8.31 3.89
CA PHE A 158 -10.02 9.09 4.75
C PHE A 158 -11.50 8.75 4.56
N PHE A 159 -11.92 8.41 3.34
CA PHE A 159 -13.32 8.14 3.01
C PHE A 159 -13.76 6.72 3.36
N THR A 160 -12.86 5.75 3.17
CA THR A 160 -13.16 4.34 3.43
C THR A 160 -13.71 4.05 4.83
N PRO A 161 -13.07 4.51 5.94
CA PRO A 161 -13.57 4.18 7.28
C PRO A 161 -14.97 4.74 7.55
N TRP A 162 -15.29 5.93 7.03
CA TRP A 162 -16.65 6.46 7.09
C TRP A 162 -17.65 5.55 6.37
N TRP A 163 -17.30 5.11 5.15
CA TRP A 163 -18.17 4.25 4.36
C TRP A 163 -18.37 2.87 5.01
N MET A 164 -17.33 2.34 5.66
CA MET A 164 -17.31 0.99 6.25
C MET A 164 -17.89 0.91 7.66
N SER A 165 -18.01 2.03 8.39
CA SER A 165 -18.58 2.03 9.75
C SER A 165 -20.04 1.53 9.74
N PRO A 166 -20.34 0.42 10.43
CA PRO A 166 -21.71 -0.08 10.58
C PRO A 166 -22.62 0.85 11.38
N GLU A 167 -22.07 1.64 12.29
CA GLU A 167 -22.79 2.57 13.18
C GLU A 167 -23.33 3.75 12.39
N LEU A 168 -22.53 4.27 11.46
CA LEU A 168 -22.91 5.38 10.59
C LEU A 168 -23.68 4.93 9.35
N ASN A 169 -23.38 3.73 8.86
CA ASN A 169 -24.03 3.16 7.68
C ASN A 169 -24.49 1.73 8.00
N PRO A 170 -25.67 1.57 8.63
CA PRO A 170 -26.19 0.27 9.05
C PRO A 170 -26.31 -0.69 7.87
N ARG A 171 -25.57 -1.81 7.95
CA ARG A 171 -25.54 -2.89 6.95
C ARG A 171 -25.43 -4.23 7.66
N SER A 172 -25.67 -5.31 6.92
CA SER A 172 -25.39 -6.64 7.45
C SER A 172 -23.89 -6.85 7.68
N SER A 173 -23.54 -7.75 8.60
CA SER A 173 -22.14 -8.10 8.87
C SER A 173 -21.44 -8.62 7.61
N ALA A 174 -22.11 -9.47 6.83
CA ALA A 174 -21.60 -9.99 5.57
C ALA A 174 -21.30 -8.88 4.55
N GLU A 175 -22.20 -7.90 4.37
CA GLU A 175 -21.94 -6.77 3.46
C GLU A 175 -20.71 -5.94 3.89
N THR A 176 -20.50 -5.78 5.20
CA THR A 176 -19.34 -5.05 5.74
C THR A 176 -18.03 -5.80 5.46
N GLU A 177 -18.03 -7.13 5.61
CA GLU A 177 -16.88 -7.99 5.29
C GLU A 177 -16.51 -7.92 3.80
N TRP A 178 -17.49 -7.91 2.90
CA TRP A 178 -17.27 -7.71 1.46
C TRP A 178 -16.74 -6.31 1.15
N LEU A 179 -17.22 -5.28 1.84
CA LEU A 179 -16.68 -3.92 1.72
C LEU A 179 -15.22 -3.89 2.16
N LEU A 180 -14.86 -4.53 3.28
CA LEU A 180 -13.47 -4.63 3.75
C LEU A 180 -12.55 -5.27 2.70
N LEU A 181 -13.02 -6.30 1.99
CA LEU A 181 -12.29 -6.90 0.87
C LEU A 181 -12.23 -5.98 -0.37
N LEU A 182 -13.20 -5.08 -0.56
CA LEU A 182 -13.18 -4.12 -1.66
C LEU A 182 -12.06 -3.08 -1.53
N PHE A 183 -11.62 -2.77 -0.31
CA PHE A 183 -10.53 -1.80 -0.07
C PHE A 183 -9.22 -2.13 -0.81
N PRO A 184 -8.60 -3.33 -0.66
CA PRO A 184 -7.39 -3.65 -1.40
C PRO A 184 -7.61 -3.71 -2.93
N ILE A 185 -8.82 -4.03 -3.39
CA ILE A 185 -9.18 -3.99 -4.82
C ILE A 185 -9.22 -2.54 -5.32
N ALA A 186 -9.86 -1.64 -4.59
CA ALA A 186 -9.88 -0.21 -4.90
C ALA A 186 -8.47 0.40 -4.88
N ALA A 187 -7.64 -0.01 -3.92
CA ALA A 187 -6.24 0.40 -3.87
C ALA A 187 -5.43 -0.11 -5.08
N ALA A 188 -5.67 -1.34 -5.52
CA ALA A 188 -5.09 -1.86 -6.76
C ALA A 188 -5.54 -1.02 -7.97
N GLY A 189 -6.80 -0.61 -8.05
CA GLY A 189 -7.30 0.33 -9.06
C GLY A 189 -6.54 1.66 -9.05
N ASN A 190 -6.31 2.25 -7.87
CA ASN A 190 -5.52 3.47 -7.71
C ASN A 190 -4.06 3.29 -8.15
N LEU A 191 -3.47 2.11 -7.93
CA LEU A 191 -2.14 1.78 -8.48
C LEU A 191 -2.16 1.69 -10.00
N LEU A 192 -3.16 1.03 -10.59
CA LEU A 192 -3.27 0.92 -12.05
C LEU A 192 -3.46 2.28 -12.72
N ALA A 193 -4.08 3.25 -12.03
CA ALA A 193 -4.15 4.63 -12.49
C ALA A 193 -2.77 5.31 -12.65
N LEU A 194 -1.69 4.73 -12.12
CA LEU A 194 -0.30 5.16 -12.38
C LEU A 194 0.24 4.72 -13.73
N LEU A 195 -0.36 3.74 -14.42
CA LEU A 195 0.13 3.21 -15.70
C LEU A 195 0.42 4.31 -16.75
N PRO A 196 -0.48 5.30 -16.99
CA PRO A 196 -0.20 6.38 -17.93
C PRO A 196 1.01 7.24 -17.55
N ALA A 197 1.31 7.32 -16.26
CA ALA A 197 2.47 8.02 -15.73
C ALA A 197 3.75 7.21 -15.98
N VAL A 198 3.71 5.90 -15.72
CA VAL A 198 4.82 4.97 -15.98
C VAL A 198 5.23 4.98 -17.45
N TRP A 199 4.25 4.96 -18.37
CA TRP A 199 4.50 5.06 -19.81
C TRP A 199 5.20 6.35 -20.24
N GLY A 200 5.01 7.45 -19.48
CA GLY A 200 5.73 8.70 -19.70
C GLY A 200 7.22 8.63 -19.37
N GLY A 201 7.62 7.67 -18.53
CA GLY A 201 9.01 7.37 -18.19
C GLY A 201 9.81 8.56 -17.60
N PRO A 202 11.16 8.50 -17.67
CA PRO A 202 12.03 9.53 -17.10
C PRO A 202 11.82 10.92 -17.72
N LYS A 203 11.46 10.98 -19.00
CA LYS A 203 11.21 12.25 -19.72
C LYS A 203 10.05 13.02 -19.11
N TYR A 204 9.03 12.31 -18.63
CA TYR A 204 7.86 12.92 -18.02
C TYR A 204 8.15 13.56 -16.65
N VAL A 205 9.24 13.22 -15.96
CA VAL A 205 9.54 13.78 -14.62
C VAL A 205 10.81 14.63 -14.56
N ARG A 206 11.45 14.90 -15.71
CA ARG A 206 12.78 15.55 -15.78
C ARG A 206 12.86 16.94 -15.12
N ASN A 207 11.80 17.73 -15.16
CA ASN A 207 11.74 19.10 -14.62
C ASN A 207 10.74 19.17 -13.45
N ASN A 208 10.99 18.40 -12.40
CA ASN A 208 10.09 18.23 -11.26
C ASN A 208 10.34 19.22 -10.09
N GLY A 209 11.37 20.07 -10.17
CA GLY A 209 11.70 21.04 -9.11
C GLY A 209 12.47 20.44 -7.92
N THR A 210 12.85 19.17 -7.97
CA THR A 210 13.65 18.46 -6.95
C THR A 210 14.97 17.97 -7.57
N PRO A 211 16.02 17.71 -6.76
CA PRO A 211 17.24 17.06 -7.24
C PRO A 211 17.04 15.56 -7.50
N TRP A 212 15.92 14.97 -7.07
CA TRP A 212 15.68 13.54 -7.18
C TRP A 212 15.29 13.16 -8.60
N LYS A 213 16.07 12.22 -9.15
CA LYS A 213 15.86 11.68 -10.49
C LYS A 213 14.94 10.46 -10.46
N TRP A 214 14.36 10.15 -11.61
CA TRP A 214 13.70 8.87 -11.83
C TRP A 214 14.68 7.70 -11.56
N PRO A 215 14.28 6.63 -10.84
CA PRO A 215 12.94 6.35 -10.34
C PRO A 215 12.64 6.91 -8.93
N LEU A 216 13.61 7.45 -8.19
CA LEU A 216 13.41 7.85 -6.78
C LEU A 216 12.26 8.86 -6.58
N PHE A 217 12.13 9.84 -7.48
CA PHE A 217 10.95 10.69 -7.56
C PHE A 217 10.12 10.38 -8.81
N PRO A 218 8.80 10.18 -8.68
CA PRO A 218 7.96 10.26 -7.47
C PRO A 218 7.76 8.92 -6.74
N TRP A 219 8.44 7.84 -7.12
CA TRP A 219 8.11 6.50 -6.58
C TRP A 219 8.33 6.31 -5.10
N SER A 220 9.23 7.05 -4.45
CA SER A 220 9.41 6.97 -2.99
C SER A 220 8.13 7.33 -2.22
N MET A 221 7.38 8.32 -2.71
CA MET A 221 6.06 8.69 -2.18
C MET A 221 5.04 7.55 -2.36
N PHE A 222 4.97 6.97 -3.56
CA PHE A 222 4.06 5.85 -3.83
C PHE A 222 4.44 4.58 -3.08
N PHE A 223 5.72 4.32 -2.87
CA PHE A 223 6.18 3.24 -2.01
C PHE A 223 5.64 3.40 -0.58
N MET A 224 5.72 4.61 -0.01
CA MET A 224 5.13 4.88 1.30
C MET A 224 3.61 4.70 1.29
N LEU A 225 2.91 5.17 0.25
CA LEU A 225 1.46 4.97 0.12
C LEU A 225 1.08 3.49 -0.03
N ILE A 226 1.88 2.69 -0.74
CA ILE A 226 1.69 1.25 -0.87
C ILE A 226 1.84 0.56 0.49
N VAL A 227 2.91 0.86 1.22
CA VAL A 227 3.12 0.33 2.58
C VAL A 227 1.98 0.74 3.50
N ALA A 228 1.59 2.02 3.46
CA ALA A 228 0.46 2.55 4.21
C ALA A 228 -0.84 1.79 3.88
N THR A 229 -1.11 1.53 2.60
CA THR A 229 -2.29 0.77 2.15
C THR A 229 -2.29 -0.65 2.68
N MET A 230 -1.14 -1.35 2.64
CA MET A 230 -1.05 -2.72 3.17
C MET A 230 -1.37 -2.75 4.67
N ILE A 231 -0.78 -1.85 5.45
CA ILE A 231 -1.07 -1.71 6.89
C ILE A 231 -2.54 -1.32 7.09
N ARG A 232 -3.06 -0.40 6.27
CA ARG A 232 -4.44 0.10 6.36
C ARG A 232 -5.47 -0.99 6.11
N SER A 233 -5.21 -1.90 5.16
CA SER A 233 -6.11 -3.03 4.88
C SER A 233 -6.31 -3.92 6.09
N TYR A 234 -5.25 -4.15 6.87
CA TYR A 234 -5.32 -4.91 8.11
C TYR A 234 -6.00 -4.11 9.23
N ALA A 235 -5.66 -2.82 9.39
CA ALA A 235 -6.26 -1.95 10.41
C ALA A 235 -7.78 -1.79 10.24
N LEU A 236 -8.28 -1.69 9.00
CA LEU A 236 -9.72 -1.62 8.72
C LEU A 236 -10.43 -2.92 9.15
N CYS A 237 -9.85 -4.09 8.84
CA CYS A 237 -10.39 -5.38 9.27
C CYS A 237 -10.36 -5.56 10.79
N LEU A 238 -9.39 -4.95 11.48
CA LEU A 238 -9.35 -4.93 12.94
C LEU A 238 -10.41 -4.02 13.57
N THR A 239 -10.80 -2.94 12.88
CA THR A 239 -11.69 -1.92 13.47
C THR A 239 -13.16 -2.14 13.15
N PHE A 240 -13.46 -2.46 11.89
CA PHE A 240 -14.82 -2.63 11.38
C PHE A 240 -15.14 -4.10 11.07
N GLY A 241 -14.25 -5.02 11.44
CA GLY A 241 -14.45 -6.45 11.26
C GLY A 241 -15.52 -7.03 12.19
N PRO A 242 -15.87 -8.31 12.01
CA PRO A 242 -16.96 -8.96 12.73
C PRO A 242 -16.72 -9.11 14.24
N THR A 243 -15.47 -9.02 14.70
CA THR A 243 -15.16 -8.96 16.13
C THR A 243 -15.59 -7.65 16.77
N GLY A 244 -15.89 -6.61 15.99
CA GLY A 244 -16.20 -5.27 16.48
C GLY A 244 -14.93 -4.43 16.67
N PRO A 245 -15.02 -3.34 17.46
CA PRO A 245 -13.95 -2.36 17.58
C PRO A 245 -12.66 -2.93 18.17
N ILE A 246 -11.51 -2.33 17.81
CA ILE A 246 -10.15 -2.79 18.16
C ILE A 246 -10.00 -3.17 19.65
N TRP A 247 -10.66 -2.44 20.55
CA TRP A 247 -10.48 -2.54 22.00
C TRP A 247 -11.61 -3.30 22.67
N HIS A 248 -11.29 -4.46 23.24
CA HIS A 248 -12.25 -5.29 23.99
C HIS A 248 -11.91 -5.36 25.47
N LYS A 249 -12.94 -5.37 26.33
CA LYS A 249 -12.81 -5.76 27.74
C LYS A 249 -12.60 -7.28 27.82
N LEU A 250 -11.44 -7.70 28.30
CA LEU A 250 -11.14 -9.10 28.60
C LEU A 250 -11.89 -9.55 29.85
N SER A 251 -12.23 -10.83 29.88
CA SER A 251 -12.87 -11.50 31.03
C SER A 251 -12.04 -11.42 32.32
N SER A 252 -10.74 -11.13 32.23
CA SER A 252 -9.83 -10.91 33.37
C SER A 252 -9.91 -9.50 33.98
N GLY A 253 -10.82 -8.64 33.49
CA GLY A 253 -10.98 -7.26 33.97
C GLY A 253 -10.02 -6.26 33.31
N GLY A 254 -9.16 -6.70 32.39
CA GLY A 254 -8.31 -5.85 31.55
C GLY A 254 -8.96 -5.48 30.21
N VAL A 255 -8.32 -4.63 29.43
CA VAL A 255 -8.71 -4.32 28.04
C VAL A 255 -7.58 -4.75 27.11
N GLY A 256 -7.90 -5.31 25.94
CA GLY A 256 -6.91 -5.83 25.01
C GLY A 256 -7.47 -6.00 23.61
N ILE A 257 -6.56 -6.23 22.67
CA ILE A 257 -6.85 -6.25 21.23
C ILE A 257 -7.13 -7.70 20.82
N VAL A 258 -8.27 -7.91 20.17
CA VAL A 258 -8.61 -9.20 19.56
C VAL A 258 -8.09 -9.18 18.12
N PHE A 259 -7.10 -10.03 17.83
CA PHE A 259 -6.48 -10.12 16.50
C PHE A 259 -7.18 -11.08 15.55
N SER A 260 -8.36 -11.60 15.92
CA SER A 260 -9.19 -12.45 15.08
C SER A 260 -9.87 -11.59 14.02
N THR A 261 -9.41 -11.67 12.77
CA THR A 261 -9.95 -10.85 11.66
C THR A 261 -10.16 -11.72 10.43
N ILE A 262 -10.96 -11.21 9.48
CA ILE A 262 -11.11 -11.81 8.14
C ILE A 262 -9.85 -11.65 7.27
N TRP A 263 -8.89 -10.82 7.69
CA TRP A 263 -7.72 -10.47 6.89
C TRP A 263 -6.80 -11.68 6.74
N GLY A 264 -6.46 -12.01 5.50
CA GLY A 264 -5.41 -12.96 5.16
C GLY A 264 -4.40 -12.37 4.21
N THR A 265 -3.29 -13.08 3.99
CA THR A 265 -2.28 -12.68 2.98
C THR A 265 -2.87 -12.51 1.59
N TRP A 266 -3.99 -13.18 1.30
CA TRP A 266 -4.72 -13.08 0.05
C TRP A 266 -5.34 -11.69 -0.20
N PHE A 267 -5.58 -10.88 0.85
CA PHE A 267 -5.97 -9.46 0.70
C PHE A 267 -4.89 -8.63 0.00
N LEU A 268 -3.62 -9.07 0.04
CA LEU A 268 -2.51 -8.38 -0.61
C LEU A 268 -2.41 -8.68 -2.11
N VAL A 269 -3.07 -9.75 -2.60
CA VAL A 269 -2.95 -10.21 -3.98
C VAL A 269 -3.31 -9.12 -5.01
N PRO A 270 -4.45 -8.40 -4.89
CA PRO A 270 -4.78 -7.33 -5.85
C PRO A 270 -3.72 -6.21 -5.89
N ILE A 271 -3.25 -5.79 -4.70
CA ILE A 271 -2.26 -4.71 -4.56
C ILE A 271 -0.93 -5.14 -5.19
N LEU A 272 -0.43 -6.32 -4.81
CA LEU A 272 0.85 -6.85 -5.31
C LEU A 272 0.79 -7.15 -6.80
N TRP A 273 -0.35 -7.62 -7.31
CA TRP A 273 -0.56 -7.79 -8.75
C TRP A 273 -0.43 -6.47 -9.51
N ALA A 274 -1.08 -5.39 -9.04
CA ALA A 274 -0.94 -4.07 -9.64
C ALA A 274 0.50 -3.54 -9.56
N ILE A 275 1.21 -3.79 -8.45
CA ILE A 275 2.63 -3.44 -8.31
C ILE A 275 3.48 -4.18 -9.34
N LEU A 276 3.30 -5.50 -9.50
CA LEU A 276 4.05 -6.28 -10.49
C LEU A 276 3.82 -5.77 -11.91
N LEU A 277 2.59 -5.39 -12.25
CA LEU A 277 2.27 -4.81 -13.54
C LEU A 277 2.97 -3.46 -13.75
N LEU A 278 2.95 -2.58 -12.75
CA LEU A 278 3.68 -1.30 -12.80
C LEU A 278 5.19 -1.50 -12.91
N LEU A 279 5.76 -2.48 -12.20
CA LEU A 279 7.17 -2.81 -12.27
C LEU A 279 7.56 -3.38 -13.64
N LEU A 280 6.71 -4.21 -14.23
CA LEU A 280 6.90 -4.75 -15.57
C LEU A 280 6.92 -3.61 -16.61
N GLU A 281 5.88 -2.77 -16.62
CA GLU A 281 5.78 -1.63 -17.54
C GLU A 281 6.92 -0.63 -17.34
N GLY A 282 7.29 -0.34 -16.09
CA GLY A 282 8.44 0.49 -15.76
C GLY A 282 9.75 -0.11 -16.29
N GLY A 283 9.91 -1.43 -16.19
CA GLY A 283 11.07 -2.16 -16.73
C GLY A 283 11.13 -2.17 -18.26
N ILE A 284 9.97 -2.18 -18.94
CA ILE A 284 9.87 -2.05 -20.40
C ILE A 284 10.31 -0.65 -20.83
N VAL A 285 9.72 0.39 -20.23
CA VAL A 285 9.99 1.81 -20.58
C VAL A 285 11.41 2.21 -20.24
N ALA A 286 11.96 1.73 -19.12
CA ALA A 286 13.34 1.99 -18.72
C ALA A 286 14.37 1.08 -19.41
N HIS A 287 13.94 0.16 -20.30
CA HIS A 287 14.77 -0.87 -20.93
C HIS A 287 15.57 -1.74 -19.94
N CYS A 288 15.14 -1.83 -18.68
CA CYS A 288 15.84 -2.58 -17.64
C CYS A 288 15.48 -4.07 -17.71
N SER A 289 16.41 -4.92 -18.17
CA SER A 289 16.20 -6.37 -18.28
C SER A 289 16.06 -7.05 -16.92
N LYS A 290 16.80 -6.58 -15.91
CA LYS A 290 16.75 -7.12 -14.54
C LYS A 290 15.34 -6.93 -13.94
N GLN A 291 14.78 -5.73 -14.02
CA GLN A 291 13.45 -5.43 -13.49
C GLN A 291 12.36 -6.27 -14.16
N ARG A 292 12.41 -6.43 -15.50
CA ARG A 292 11.49 -7.30 -16.25
C ARG A 292 11.57 -8.75 -15.77
N LYS A 293 12.78 -9.30 -15.64
CA LYS A 293 13.00 -10.66 -15.14
C LYS A 293 12.45 -10.87 -13.73
N TRP A 294 12.72 -9.95 -12.81
CA TRP A 294 12.20 -10.03 -11.44
C TRP A 294 10.68 -9.93 -11.40
N SER A 295 10.07 -9.06 -12.21
CA SER A 295 8.61 -8.94 -12.28
C SER A 295 7.97 -10.24 -12.76
N LEU A 296 8.55 -10.90 -13.77
CA LEU A 296 8.10 -12.21 -14.24
C LEU A 296 8.32 -13.33 -13.21
N ALA A 297 9.45 -13.31 -12.48
CA ALA A 297 9.79 -14.34 -11.52
C ALA A 297 8.97 -14.26 -10.22
N LEU A 298 8.51 -13.06 -9.85
CA LEU A 298 7.72 -12.84 -8.64
C LEU A 298 6.21 -13.09 -8.84
N ALA A 299 5.71 -13.12 -10.08
CA ALA A 299 4.28 -13.33 -10.34
C ALA A 299 3.69 -14.61 -9.71
N PRO A 300 4.37 -15.78 -9.74
CA PRO A 300 3.86 -16.99 -9.09
C PRO A 300 3.74 -16.86 -7.56
N ALA A 301 4.49 -15.95 -6.93
CA ALA A 301 4.38 -15.70 -5.49
C ALA A 301 2.98 -15.21 -5.09
N LEU A 302 2.22 -14.59 -6.01
CA LEU A 302 0.83 -14.21 -5.77
C LEU A 302 -0.06 -15.42 -5.46
N ILE A 303 0.18 -16.56 -6.11
CA ILE A 303 -0.58 -17.79 -5.86
C ILE A 303 -0.28 -18.31 -4.45
N PHE A 304 1.00 -18.27 -4.04
CA PHE A 304 1.40 -18.67 -2.69
C PHE A 304 0.79 -17.77 -1.61
N LEU A 305 0.69 -16.47 -1.85
CA LEU A 305 0.04 -15.54 -0.92
C LEU A 305 -1.47 -15.73 -0.83
N ALA A 306 -2.08 -16.38 -1.81
CA ALA A 306 -3.51 -16.65 -1.83
C ALA A 306 -3.93 -17.83 -0.93
N PHE A 307 -2.98 -18.56 -0.34
CA PHE A 307 -3.28 -19.67 0.56
C PHE A 307 -3.87 -19.20 1.91
N PRO A 308 -4.75 -20.00 2.52
CA PRO A 308 -5.34 -19.69 3.81
C PRO A 308 -4.34 -19.97 4.95
N PHE A 309 -3.60 -18.95 5.37
CA PHE A 309 -2.69 -19.05 6.54
C PHE A 309 -3.35 -18.66 7.88
N GLY A 310 -4.65 -18.32 7.88
CA GLY A 310 -5.40 -17.91 9.07
C GLY A 310 -6.05 -19.10 9.78
N ASN A 311 -6.02 -19.08 11.12
CA ASN A 311 -6.54 -20.17 11.97
C ASN A 311 -7.71 -19.76 12.88
N SER A 312 -8.19 -18.52 12.80
CA SER A 312 -9.33 -18.04 13.60
C SER A 312 -10.66 -18.44 12.97
N THR A 313 -11.68 -18.69 13.79
CA THR A 313 -13.04 -19.02 13.33
C THR A 313 -13.59 -17.95 12.38
N VAL A 314 -13.41 -16.67 12.73
CA VAL A 314 -13.77 -15.51 11.90
C VAL A 314 -13.15 -15.57 10.50
N PHE A 315 -11.91 -16.07 10.40
CA PHE A 315 -11.21 -16.17 9.12
C PHE A 315 -11.76 -17.35 8.30
N THR A 316 -11.97 -18.50 8.94
CA THR A 316 -12.49 -19.70 8.27
C THR A 316 -13.92 -19.48 7.77
N ASP A 317 -14.77 -18.82 8.55
CA ASP A 317 -16.16 -18.54 8.18
C ASP A 317 -16.24 -17.66 6.91
N PHE A 318 -15.41 -16.61 6.85
CA PHE A 318 -15.35 -15.75 5.66
C PHE A 318 -14.68 -16.44 4.47
N TRP A 319 -13.69 -17.30 4.71
CA TRP A 319 -13.07 -18.13 3.67
C TRP A 319 -14.08 -19.09 3.00
N ASP A 320 -14.95 -19.71 3.79
CA ASP A 320 -16.02 -20.58 3.28
C ASP A 320 -17.07 -19.78 2.50
N CYS A 321 -17.38 -18.56 2.96
CA CYS A 321 -18.22 -17.62 2.21
C CYS A 321 -17.60 -17.26 0.83
N MET A 322 -16.29 -17.03 0.79
CA MET A 322 -15.56 -16.78 -0.46
C MET A 322 -15.65 -17.98 -1.42
N LEU A 323 -15.42 -19.19 -0.92
CA LEU A 323 -15.46 -20.43 -1.72
C LEU A 323 -16.83 -20.70 -2.35
N THR A 324 -17.90 -20.32 -1.67
CA THR A 324 -19.29 -20.54 -2.14
C THR A 324 -19.79 -19.43 -3.04
N THR A 325 -19.34 -18.19 -2.86
CA THR A 325 -19.89 -17.02 -3.56
C THR A 325 -19.12 -16.63 -4.82
N VAL A 326 -17.79 -16.54 -4.73
CA VAL A 326 -16.92 -16.02 -5.81
C VAL A 326 -15.96 -17.09 -6.32
N GLY A 327 -15.52 -17.96 -5.42
CA GLY A 327 -14.51 -18.99 -5.66
C GLY A 327 -13.26 -18.77 -4.84
N SER A 328 -12.42 -19.80 -4.80
CA SER A 328 -11.19 -19.87 -4.02
C SER A 328 -10.27 -18.69 -4.35
N PRO A 329 -9.74 -17.98 -3.35
CA PRO A 329 -8.72 -16.95 -3.54
C PRO A 329 -7.50 -17.45 -4.34
N ILE A 330 -7.15 -18.74 -4.25
CA ILE A 330 -6.07 -19.37 -5.02
C ILE A 330 -6.40 -19.38 -6.52
N TRP A 331 -7.64 -19.71 -6.86
CA TRP A 331 -8.13 -19.70 -8.24
C TRP A 331 -8.13 -18.27 -8.81
N ILE A 332 -8.63 -17.30 -8.04
CA ILE A 332 -8.61 -15.88 -8.42
C ILE A 332 -7.18 -15.39 -8.65
N ALA A 333 -6.24 -15.73 -7.76
CA ALA A 333 -4.83 -15.37 -7.91
C ALA A 333 -4.21 -16.00 -9.17
N THR A 334 -4.59 -17.23 -9.51
CA THR A 334 -4.12 -17.90 -10.74
C THR A 334 -4.64 -17.19 -11.99
N ILE A 335 -5.92 -16.76 -12.01
CA ILE A 335 -6.46 -15.93 -13.09
C ILE A 335 -5.69 -14.62 -13.22
N LEU A 336 -5.42 -13.94 -12.11
CA LEU A 336 -4.63 -12.70 -12.12
C LEU A 336 -3.21 -12.92 -12.68
N VAL A 337 -2.55 -14.01 -12.29
CA VAL A 337 -1.23 -14.37 -12.84
C VAL A 337 -1.29 -14.68 -14.34
N ILE A 338 -2.34 -15.36 -14.81
CA ILE A 338 -2.60 -15.58 -16.23
C ILE A 338 -2.74 -14.24 -16.96
N LEU A 339 -3.56 -13.33 -16.44
CA LEU A 339 -3.74 -12.00 -17.03
C LEU A 339 -2.43 -11.20 -17.07
N PHE A 340 -1.60 -11.30 -16.03
CA PHE A 340 -0.29 -10.67 -15.98
C PHE A 340 0.66 -11.20 -17.06
N TYR A 341 0.80 -12.53 -17.18
CA TYR A 341 1.66 -13.12 -18.22
C TYR A 341 1.09 -12.95 -19.62
N GLY A 342 -0.23 -12.94 -19.78
CA GLY A 342 -0.91 -12.64 -21.04
C GLY A 342 -0.58 -11.23 -21.49
N TRP A 343 -0.70 -10.25 -20.59
CA TRP A 343 -0.28 -8.87 -20.85
C TRP A 343 1.22 -8.77 -21.18
N ALA A 344 2.09 -9.43 -20.42
CA ALA A 344 3.53 -9.45 -20.69
C ALA A 344 3.88 -10.05 -22.06
N THR A 345 3.11 -11.05 -22.50
CA THR A 345 3.24 -11.69 -23.82
C THR A 345 2.79 -10.74 -24.94
N LEU A 346 1.66 -10.05 -24.77
CA LEU A 346 1.20 -9.00 -25.70
C LEU A 346 2.21 -7.86 -25.85
N ARG A 347 2.97 -7.57 -24.80
CA ARG A 347 4.05 -6.57 -24.80
C ARG A 347 5.41 -7.13 -25.28
N HIS A 348 5.41 -8.32 -25.88
CA HIS A 348 6.58 -9.01 -26.44
C HIS A 348 7.75 -9.16 -25.45
N VAL A 349 7.47 -9.40 -24.17
CA VAL A 349 8.51 -9.67 -23.18
C VAL A 349 9.00 -11.11 -23.34
N SER A 350 10.32 -11.28 -23.56
CA SER A 350 10.93 -12.60 -23.70
C SER A 350 10.64 -13.49 -22.49
N ARG A 351 10.28 -14.76 -22.76
CA ARG A 351 9.92 -15.81 -21.79
C ARG A 351 8.58 -15.64 -21.06
N ALA A 352 7.82 -14.57 -21.30
CA ALA A 352 6.49 -14.40 -20.71
C ALA A 352 5.51 -15.50 -21.14
N ILE A 353 5.63 -15.99 -22.37
CA ILE A 353 4.79 -17.07 -22.91
C ILE A 353 4.89 -18.37 -22.09
N TYR A 354 6.07 -18.73 -21.58
CA TYR A 354 6.22 -19.92 -20.75
C TYR A 354 5.51 -19.77 -19.41
N GLY A 355 5.55 -18.56 -18.82
CA GLY A 355 4.79 -18.25 -17.62
C GLY A 355 3.27 -18.28 -17.87
N PHE A 356 2.84 -17.78 -19.02
CA PHE A 356 1.43 -17.83 -19.45
C PHE A 356 0.94 -19.28 -19.59
N LEU A 357 1.62 -20.10 -20.38
CA LEU A 357 1.28 -21.52 -20.58
C LEU A 357 1.35 -22.30 -19.26
N GLY A 358 2.39 -22.09 -18.46
CA GLY A 358 2.52 -22.73 -17.14
C GLY A 358 1.37 -22.36 -16.19
N SER A 359 0.94 -21.10 -16.18
CA SER A 359 -0.18 -20.65 -15.35
C SER A 359 -1.53 -21.19 -15.86
N PHE A 360 -1.70 -21.35 -17.17
CA PHE A 360 -2.86 -22.03 -17.75
C PHE A 360 -2.90 -23.51 -17.37
N LEU A 361 -1.76 -24.20 -17.40
CA LEU A 361 -1.68 -25.59 -16.93
C LEU A 361 -2.08 -25.72 -15.47
N LEU A 362 -1.75 -24.75 -14.61
CA LEU A 362 -2.16 -24.77 -13.20
C LEU A 362 -3.68 -24.81 -13.01
N LEU A 363 -4.47 -24.25 -13.93
CA LEU A 363 -5.95 -24.37 -13.89
C LEU A 363 -6.46 -25.79 -14.08
N ALA A 364 -5.64 -26.72 -14.60
CA ALA A 364 -6.03 -28.14 -14.68
C ALA A 364 -6.18 -28.78 -13.28
N TRP A 365 -5.52 -28.19 -12.27
CA TRP A 365 -5.50 -28.67 -10.89
C TRP A 365 -6.14 -27.69 -9.89
N ILE A 366 -6.23 -26.41 -10.24
CA ILE A 366 -6.83 -25.36 -9.41
C ILE A 366 -8.20 -24.97 -9.97
N GLY A 367 -9.26 -25.24 -9.21
CA GLY A 367 -10.63 -24.88 -9.54
C GLY A 367 -11.24 -23.89 -8.53
N PRO A 368 -12.47 -23.44 -8.79
CA PRO A 368 -13.16 -22.46 -7.94
C PRO A 368 -13.43 -22.96 -6.52
N HIS A 369 -13.39 -24.27 -6.25
CA HIS A 369 -13.60 -24.85 -4.93
C HIS A 369 -12.31 -25.45 -4.33
N THR A 370 -11.13 -25.05 -4.79
CA THR A 370 -9.87 -25.54 -4.21
C THR A 370 -9.64 -24.93 -2.83
N GLU A 371 -9.82 -25.73 -1.78
CA GLU A 371 -9.70 -25.30 -0.39
C GLU A 371 -8.24 -25.31 0.10
N GLN A 372 -7.50 -26.39 -0.18
CA GLN A 372 -6.15 -26.64 0.36
C GLN A 372 -5.31 -27.52 -0.58
N TRP A 373 -3.98 -27.45 -0.48
CA TRP A 373 -3.09 -28.46 -1.08
C TRP A 373 -3.01 -29.68 -0.14
N PRO A 374 -3.38 -30.92 -0.54
CA PRO A 374 -3.40 -31.47 -1.90
C PRO A 374 -4.81 -31.93 -2.36
N ALA A 375 -5.87 -31.16 -2.09
CA ALA A 375 -7.21 -31.44 -2.64
C ALA A 375 -7.27 -31.00 -4.12
N LEU A 376 -6.40 -31.58 -4.96
CA LEU A 376 -6.44 -31.38 -6.41
C LEU A 376 -7.69 -32.08 -6.94
N ILE A 377 -8.62 -31.27 -7.43
CA ILE A 377 -9.86 -31.71 -8.10
C ILE A 377 -9.47 -32.68 -9.24
N PRO A 378 -10.33 -33.67 -9.60
CA PRO A 378 -10.12 -34.48 -10.81
C PRO A 378 -9.78 -33.59 -12.02
N GLN A 379 -8.71 -33.99 -12.73
CA GLN A 379 -8.04 -33.20 -13.76
C GLN A 379 -9.03 -32.66 -14.79
N GLN A 380 -9.09 -31.33 -14.94
CA GLN A 380 -9.87 -30.71 -16.01
C GLN A 380 -9.06 -30.72 -17.31
N ALA A 381 -9.63 -31.27 -18.39
CA ALA A 381 -8.92 -31.47 -19.66
C ALA A 381 -8.81 -30.20 -20.52
N TRP A 382 -9.69 -29.21 -20.32
CA TRP A 382 -9.76 -28.01 -21.18
C TRP A 382 -8.54 -27.07 -21.13
N PRO A 383 -7.82 -26.88 -19.99
CA PRO A 383 -6.62 -26.04 -19.96
C PRO A 383 -5.46 -26.71 -20.71
N ILE A 384 -5.39 -28.04 -20.66
CA ILE A 384 -4.38 -28.84 -21.38
C ILE A 384 -4.62 -28.75 -22.90
N ALA A 385 -5.88 -28.81 -23.33
CA ALA A 385 -6.24 -28.64 -24.73
C ALA A 385 -5.83 -27.25 -25.27
N LEU A 386 -6.09 -26.16 -24.53
CA LEU A 386 -5.71 -24.80 -24.93
C LEU A 386 -4.19 -24.61 -25.00
N VAL A 387 -3.43 -25.20 -24.09
CA VAL A 387 -1.95 -25.18 -24.14
C VAL A 387 -1.42 -25.95 -25.35
N GLY A 388 -2.12 -27.00 -25.81
CA GLY A 388 -1.78 -27.72 -27.03
C GLY A 388 -2.04 -26.96 -28.34
N PHE A 389 -2.82 -25.87 -28.32
CA PHE A 389 -3.14 -25.04 -29.49
C PHE A 389 -2.18 -23.85 -29.70
N VAL A 390 -1.41 -23.47 -28.67
CA VAL A 390 -0.46 -22.32 -28.68
C VAL A 390 0.96 -22.82 -28.92
#